data_AF-A0A9P6EVQ8-F1
#
_entry.id   AF-A0A9P6EVQ8-F1
#
_cell.length_a   1.000
_cell.length_b   1.000
_cell.length_c   1.000
_cell.angle_alpha   90.00
_cell.angle_beta   90.00
_cell.angle_gamma   90.00
#
_symmetry.space_group_name_H-M   'P 1'
#
loop_
_entity.id
_entity.type
_entity.pdbx_description
1 polymer ?
#
loop_
_entity_poly.entity_id
_entity_poly.type
_entity_poly.pdbx_seq_one_letter_code
_entity_poly.pdbx_strand_id
1 'polypeptide(L)'
;MVNNQAGSFAVLSLPSFHPPQLHAILKAMDRGVPPRPPKTEADIKAERAQKNADPAQPGRRMKRQRQDRLPELKLMGAIIENKVLLAEGVKNVSNLPTLDTLRAQIVGLLSAPASQIAMVLGQAGGGQLARTLEGLKKGLEDAENSDTQAPP
;
A
#
# COMPACT_ATOMS: atom_id res chain seq x y z
N MET A 1 -10.86 -24.08 -15.60
CA MET A 1 -10.34 -24.49 -14.27
C MET A 1 -9.20 -23.56 -13.91
N VAL A 2 -9.39 -22.64 -12.95
CA VAL A 2 -8.28 -21.86 -12.40
C VAL A 2 -7.94 -22.48 -11.05
N ASN A 3 -6.73 -23.05 -10.92
CA ASN A 3 -6.21 -23.66 -9.69
C ASN A 3 -7.05 -24.78 -9.04
N ASN A 4 -7.70 -25.64 -9.83
CA ASN A 4 -8.28 -26.91 -9.36
C ASN A 4 -9.28 -26.81 -8.18
N GLN A 5 -9.90 -25.65 -7.96
CA GLN A 5 -10.93 -25.46 -6.92
C GLN A 5 -12.33 -25.49 -7.54
N ALA A 6 -13.18 -26.37 -7.01
CA ALA A 6 -14.59 -26.48 -7.40
C ALA A 6 -15.44 -25.50 -6.56
N GLY A 7 -16.18 -24.60 -7.21
CA GLY A 7 -17.00 -23.61 -6.52
C GLY A 7 -17.71 -22.67 -7.49
N SER A 8 -18.57 -21.79 -6.94
CA SER A 8 -19.17 -20.70 -7.70
C SER A 8 -18.17 -19.56 -7.85
N PHE A 9 -18.05 -19.01 -9.06
CA PHE A 9 -17.21 -17.84 -9.32
C PHE A 9 -18.04 -16.57 -9.26
N ALA A 10 -17.46 -15.52 -8.69
CA ALA A 10 -17.96 -14.15 -8.76
C ALA A 10 -16.92 -13.29 -9.45
N VAL A 11 -17.36 -12.39 -10.34
CA VAL A 11 -16.48 -11.46 -11.05
C VAL A 11 -16.80 -10.04 -10.59
N LEU A 12 -15.77 -9.32 -10.15
CA LEU A 12 -15.87 -7.92 -9.78
C LEU A 12 -15.22 -7.09 -10.89
N SER A 13 -16.05 -6.38 -11.65
CA SER A 13 -15.60 -5.51 -12.74
C SER A 13 -15.41 -4.08 -12.22
N LEU A 14 -14.28 -3.48 -12.59
CA LEU A 14 -13.95 -2.10 -12.26
C LEU A 14 -13.87 -1.30 -13.57
N PRO A 15 -14.57 -0.16 -13.69
CA PRO A 15 -14.54 0.66 -14.91
C PRO A 15 -13.22 1.42 -15.08
N SER A 16 -12.52 1.70 -13.98
CA SER A 16 -11.25 2.43 -13.97
C SER A 16 -10.20 1.69 -13.15
N PHE A 17 -8.96 1.69 -13.63
CA PHE A 17 -7.83 1.10 -12.92
C PHE A 17 -7.28 2.10 -11.88
N HIS A 18 -7.65 1.90 -10.61
CA HIS A 18 -7.20 2.74 -9.49
C HIS A 18 -6.63 1.87 -8.34
N PRO A 19 -5.29 1.67 -8.29
CA PRO A 19 -4.64 0.75 -7.36
C PRO A 19 -5.02 0.86 -5.87
N PRO A 20 -5.14 2.05 -5.24
CA PRO A 20 -5.48 2.12 -3.83
C PRO A 20 -6.95 1.77 -3.55
N GLN A 21 -7.85 1.94 -4.52
CA GLN A 21 -9.24 1.47 -4.40
C GLN A 21 -9.27 -0.06 -4.48
N LEU A 22 -8.51 -0.64 -5.40
CA LEU A 22 -8.35 -2.09 -5.52
C LEU A 22 -7.80 -2.67 -4.21
N HIS A 23 -6.77 -2.07 -3.63
CA HIS A 23 -6.21 -2.49 -2.33
C HIS A 23 -7.25 -2.43 -1.20
N ALA A 24 -8.07 -1.37 -1.14
CA ALA A 24 -9.14 -1.26 -0.15
C ALA A 24 -10.19 -2.37 -0.31
N ILE A 25 -10.54 -2.72 -1.55
CA ILE A 25 -11.47 -3.81 -1.87
C ILE A 25 -10.87 -5.16 -1.43
N LEU A 26 -9.63 -5.45 -1.77
CA LEU A 26 -8.95 -6.67 -1.33
C LEU A 26 -8.93 -6.79 0.19
N LYS A 27 -8.59 -5.69 0.87
CA LYS A 27 -8.58 -5.64 2.34
C LYS A 27 -9.96 -5.84 2.94
N ALA A 28 -11.02 -5.32 2.31
CA ALA A 28 -12.39 -5.53 2.74
C ALA A 28 -12.85 -6.98 2.52
N MET A 29 -12.44 -7.60 1.39
CA MET A 29 -12.70 -9.01 1.11
C MET A 29 -12.01 -9.93 2.13
N ASP A 30 -10.72 -9.71 2.40
CA ASP A 30 -9.95 -10.49 3.38
C ASP A 30 -10.50 -10.35 4.81
N ARG A 31 -11.07 -9.18 5.14
CA ARG A 31 -11.72 -8.94 6.45
C ARG A 31 -13.12 -9.54 6.54
N GLY A 32 -13.88 -9.51 5.45
CA GLY A 32 -15.25 -10.04 5.39
C GLY A 32 -15.29 -11.56 5.52
N VAL A 33 -14.20 -12.24 5.15
CA VAL A 33 -14.07 -13.70 5.26
C VAL A 33 -12.70 -14.07 5.83
N PRO A 34 -12.55 -14.09 7.17
CA PRO A 34 -11.32 -14.59 7.76
C PRO A 34 -11.13 -16.07 7.40
N PRO A 35 -9.91 -16.49 7.00
CA PRO A 35 -9.62 -17.90 6.79
C PRO A 35 -9.87 -18.65 8.11
N ARG A 36 -10.58 -19.78 8.04
CA ARG A 36 -10.81 -20.62 9.22
C ARG A 36 -9.45 -20.99 9.82
N PRO A 37 -9.21 -20.79 11.13
CA PRO A 37 -8.00 -21.30 11.75
C PRO A 37 -7.92 -22.82 11.52
N PRO A 38 -6.74 -23.37 11.23
CA PRO A 38 -6.59 -24.81 11.07
C PRO A 38 -7.02 -25.49 12.37
N LYS A 39 -7.92 -26.48 12.28
CA LYS A 39 -8.37 -27.25 13.46
C LYS A 39 -7.14 -27.88 14.12
N THR A 40 -6.88 -27.54 15.38
CA THR A 40 -5.79 -28.13 16.15
C THR A 40 -6.07 -29.62 16.36
N GLU A 41 -5.04 -30.46 16.38
CA GLU A 41 -5.18 -31.92 16.47
C GLU A 41 -5.98 -32.39 17.70
N ALA A 42 -5.94 -31.60 18.78
CA ALA A 42 -6.75 -31.79 19.99
C ALA A 42 -8.26 -31.66 19.74
N ASP A 43 -8.68 -30.67 18.94
CA ASP A 43 -10.09 -30.45 18.60
C ASP A 43 -10.61 -31.54 17.66
N ILE A 44 -9.76 -32.03 16.76
CA ILE A 44 -10.09 -33.14 15.85
C ILE A 44 -10.29 -34.43 16.66
N LYS A 45 -9.47 -34.68 17.69
CA LYS A 45 -9.59 -35.86 18.55
C LYS A 45 -10.81 -35.76 19.48
N ALA A 46 -11.10 -34.58 20.01
CA ALA A 46 -12.31 -34.32 20.81
C ALA A 46 -13.60 -34.44 19.98
N GLU A 47 -13.61 -33.92 18.75
CA GLU A 47 -14.74 -34.03 17.82
C GLU A 47 -14.99 -35.49 17.39
N ARG A 48 -13.92 -36.27 17.18
CA ARG A 48 -14.02 -37.72 16.90
C ARG A 48 -14.51 -38.51 18.11
N ALA A 49 -14.04 -38.18 19.31
CA ALA A 49 -14.50 -38.81 20.54
C ALA A 49 -15.99 -38.50 20.82
N GLN A 50 -16.45 -37.28 20.55
CA GLN A 50 -17.86 -36.90 20.69
C GLN A 50 -18.76 -37.53 19.61
N LYS A 51 -18.25 -37.76 18.40
CA LYS A 51 -18.98 -38.47 17.33
C LYS A 51 -19.04 -39.99 17.54
N ASN A 52 -18.02 -40.56 18.18
CA ASN A 52 -17.95 -41.98 18.51
C ASN A 52 -18.56 -42.31 19.88
N ALA A 53 -18.86 -41.33 20.73
CA ALA A 53 -19.50 -41.56 22.01
C ALA A 53 -21.00 -41.81 21.82
N ASP A 54 -21.48 -42.94 22.37
CA ASP A 54 -22.88 -43.27 22.43
C ASP A 54 -23.68 -42.22 23.22
N PRO A 55 -24.97 -41.99 22.89
CA PRO A 55 -25.77 -40.96 23.51
C PRO A 55 -25.83 -41.19 25.04
N ALA A 56 -25.29 -40.26 25.81
CA ALA A 56 -25.25 -40.32 27.28
C ALA A 56 -26.64 -40.42 27.94
N GLN A 57 -27.73 -40.24 27.18
CA GLN A 57 -29.10 -40.47 27.60
C GLN A 57 -29.88 -41.25 26.54
N PRO A 58 -30.28 -42.51 26.80
CA PRO A 58 -31.09 -43.28 25.87
C PRO A 58 -32.48 -42.63 25.70
N GLY A 59 -32.97 -42.56 24.45
CA GLY A 59 -34.34 -42.15 24.12
C GLY A 59 -34.56 -40.72 23.61
N ARG A 60 -33.53 -39.85 23.58
CA ARG A 60 -33.64 -38.49 23.01
C ARG A 60 -32.97 -38.40 21.64
N ARG A 61 -33.72 -37.98 20.61
CA ARG A 61 -33.17 -37.69 19.29
C ARG A 61 -32.34 -36.41 19.35
N MET A 62 -31.04 -36.49 19.08
CA MET A 62 -30.18 -35.30 18.96
C MET A 62 -30.75 -34.34 17.90
N LYS A 63 -30.92 -33.07 18.29
CA LYS A 63 -31.31 -31.99 17.38
C LYS A 63 -30.19 -31.81 16.36
N ARG A 64 -30.49 -32.01 15.07
CA ARG A 64 -29.53 -31.77 13.98
C ARG A 64 -29.13 -30.30 13.99
N GLN A 65 -27.93 -30.00 14.47
CA GLN A 65 -27.36 -28.67 14.35
C GLN A 65 -27.09 -28.42 12.87
N ARG A 66 -27.79 -27.43 12.29
CA ARG A 66 -27.46 -26.95 10.95
C ARG A 66 -26.07 -26.35 11.04
N GLN A 67 -25.16 -26.81 10.18
CA GLN A 67 -23.83 -26.24 10.09
C GLN A 67 -23.98 -24.78 9.64
N ASP A 68 -23.41 -23.84 10.39
CA ASP A 68 -23.32 -22.45 9.96
C ASP A 68 -22.40 -22.38 8.73
N ARG A 69 -23.03 -22.12 7.57
CA ARG A 69 -22.32 -21.98 6.30
C ARG A 69 -21.76 -20.57 6.20
N LEU A 70 -20.60 -20.36 6.81
CA LEU A 70 -19.80 -19.16 6.57
C LEU A 70 -19.37 -19.15 5.10
N PRO A 71 -19.65 -18.08 4.33
CA PRO A 71 -19.21 -17.98 2.95
C PRO A 71 -17.69 -17.90 2.90
N GLU A 72 -17.04 -18.84 2.20
CA GLU A 72 -15.59 -18.80 1.96
C GLU A 72 -15.33 -18.06 0.64
N LEU A 73 -14.67 -16.90 0.70
CA LEU A 73 -14.26 -16.11 -0.45
C LEU A 73 -12.74 -16.18 -0.55
N LYS A 74 -12.25 -16.65 -1.69
CA LYS A 74 -10.82 -16.70 -1.99
C LYS A 74 -10.55 -16.00 -3.31
N LEU A 75 -9.58 -15.09 -3.32
CA LEU A 75 -9.14 -14.45 -4.55
C LEU A 75 -8.41 -15.45 -5.44
N MET A 76 -8.91 -15.66 -6.66
CA MET A 76 -8.31 -16.57 -7.64
C MET A 76 -7.33 -15.86 -8.57
N GLY A 77 -7.72 -14.69 -9.08
CA GLY A 77 -6.92 -13.89 -9.99
C GLY A 77 -7.71 -12.70 -10.50
N ALA A 78 -7.08 -11.89 -11.35
CA ALA A 78 -7.70 -10.77 -12.03
C ALA A 78 -7.21 -10.68 -13.47
N ILE A 79 -7.99 -10.00 -14.31
CA ILE A 79 -7.58 -9.62 -15.67
C ILE A 79 -7.42 -8.11 -15.65
N ILE A 80 -6.22 -7.63 -15.89
CA ILE A 80 -5.89 -6.20 -15.90
C ILE A 80 -5.20 -5.92 -17.23
N GLU A 81 -5.74 -4.99 -18.02
CA GLU A 81 -5.17 -4.62 -19.34
C GLU A 81 -4.87 -5.84 -20.24
N ASN A 82 -5.82 -6.78 -20.31
CA ASN A 82 -5.70 -8.05 -21.06
C ASN A 82 -4.60 -9.02 -20.56
N LYS A 83 -3.97 -8.75 -19.41
CA LYS A 83 -3.03 -9.66 -18.76
C LYS A 83 -3.73 -10.41 -17.64
N VAL A 84 -3.57 -11.73 -17.64
CA VAL A 84 -4.07 -12.60 -16.57
C VAL A 84 -3.06 -12.61 -15.43
N LEU A 85 -3.50 -12.18 -14.24
CA LEU A 85 -2.70 -12.16 -13.03
C LEU A 85 -3.27 -13.13 -12.00
N LEU A 86 -2.39 -13.96 -11.44
CA LEU A 86 -2.70 -14.82 -10.30
C LEU A 86 -2.78 -14.00 -9.01
N ALA A 87 -3.26 -14.62 -7.92
CA ALA A 87 -3.51 -13.94 -6.66
C ALA A 87 -2.33 -13.10 -6.12
N GLU A 88 -1.09 -13.56 -6.28
CA GLU A 88 0.11 -12.81 -5.89
C GLU A 88 0.34 -11.58 -6.76
N GLY A 89 0.16 -11.73 -8.08
CA GLY A 89 0.25 -10.62 -9.03
C GLY A 89 -0.78 -9.53 -8.74
N VAL A 90 -2.00 -9.90 -8.36
CA VAL A 90 -3.05 -8.95 -7.99
C VAL A 90 -2.68 -8.17 -6.73
N LYS A 91 -2.07 -8.82 -5.73
CA LYS A 91 -1.57 -8.14 -4.52
C LYS A 91 -0.48 -7.12 -4.85
N ASN A 92 0.48 -7.50 -5.71
CA ASN A 92 1.55 -6.59 -6.13
C ASN A 92 1.00 -5.35 -6.85
N VAL A 93 0.03 -5.56 -7.75
CA VAL A 93 -0.62 -4.46 -8.46
C VAL A 93 -1.43 -3.57 -7.52
N SER A 94 -2.06 -4.15 -6.49
CA SER A 94 -2.79 -3.38 -5.47
C SER A 94 -1.89 -2.46 -4.64
N ASN A 95 -0.63 -2.86 -4.44
CA ASN A 95 0.34 -2.11 -3.63
C ASN A 95 0.97 -0.94 -4.37
N LEU A 96 0.73 -0.80 -5.69
CA LEU A 96 1.28 0.29 -6.47
C LEU A 96 0.67 1.63 -6.04
N PRO A 97 1.46 2.71 -5.98
CA PRO A 97 0.94 4.04 -5.72
C PRO A 97 0.25 4.61 -6.98
N THR A 98 -0.47 5.72 -6.83
CA THR A 98 -1.19 6.38 -7.94
C THR A 98 -0.27 6.90 -9.05
N LEU A 99 -0.80 7.13 -10.25
CA LEU A 99 -0.01 7.67 -11.37
C LEU A 99 0.62 9.02 -11.06
N ASP A 100 -0.10 9.90 -10.36
CA ASP A 100 0.43 11.23 -10.02
C ASP A 100 1.57 11.11 -9.00
N THR A 101 1.44 10.21 -8.03
CA THR A 101 2.53 9.92 -7.09
C THR A 101 3.74 9.27 -7.77
N LEU A 102 3.53 8.38 -8.76
CA LEU A 102 4.63 7.78 -9.53
C LEU A 102 5.34 8.83 -10.38
N ARG A 103 4.58 9.72 -11.05
CA ARG A 103 5.15 10.84 -11.81
C ARG A 103 5.92 11.78 -10.90
N ALA A 104 5.38 12.12 -9.73
CA ALA A 104 6.07 12.93 -8.73
C ALA A 104 7.34 12.26 -8.23
N GLN A 105 7.35 10.93 -8.03
CA GLN A 105 8.55 10.18 -7.67
C GLN A 105 9.62 10.24 -8.76
N ILE A 106 9.24 10.08 -10.04
CA ILE A 106 10.18 10.21 -11.17
C ILE A 106 10.75 11.62 -11.22
N VAL A 107 9.90 12.64 -11.10
CA VAL A 107 10.34 14.04 -11.07
C VAL A 107 11.26 14.29 -9.88
N GLY A 108 10.93 13.78 -8.70
CA GLY A 108 11.75 13.91 -7.48
C GLY A 108 13.12 13.24 -7.61
N LEU A 109 13.16 12.03 -8.16
CA LEU A 109 14.40 11.29 -8.43
C LEU A 109 15.30 11.99 -9.44
N LEU A 110 14.73 12.76 -10.38
CA LEU A 110 15.48 13.56 -11.34
C LEU A 110 15.88 14.92 -10.77
N SER A 111 15.00 15.58 -10.03
CA SER A 111 15.23 16.93 -9.50
C SER A 111 16.23 16.94 -8.36
N ALA A 112 16.26 15.91 -7.52
CA ALA A 112 17.17 15.80 -6.39
C ALA A 112 18.66 15.80 -6.81
N PRO A 113 19.12 14.97 -7.77
CA PRO A 113 20.49 15.05 -8.27
C PRO A 113 20.73 16.32 -9.12
N ALA A 114 19.76 16.78 -9.90
CA ALA A 114 19.91 17.99 -10.70
C ALA A 114 20.16 19.24 -9.82
N SER A 115 19.46 19.36 -8.69
CA SER A 115 19.67 20.46 -7.74
C SER A 115 21.01 20.39 -7.04
N GLN A 116 21.49 19.18 -6.69
CA GLN A 116 22.82 18.98 -6.12
C GLN A 116 23.91 19.39 -7.12
N ILE A 117 23.79 19.00 -8.39
CA ILE A 117 24.75 19.39 -9.44
C ILE A 117 24.74 20.91 -9.65
N ALA A 118 23.55 21.53 -9.73
CA ALA A 118 23.44 22.98 -9.86
C ALA A 118 24.04 23.73 -8.65
N MET A 119 23.83 23.20 -7.43
CA MET A 119 24.42 23.77 -6.21
C MET A 119 25.94 23.66 -6.23
N VAL A 120 26.49 22.50 -6.59
CA VAL A 120 27.94 22.29 -6.69
C VAL A 120 28.54 23.21 -7.74
N LEU A 121 27.94 23.36 -8.92
CA LEU A 121 28.42 24.29 -9.94
C LEU A 121 28.35 25.76 -9.49
N GLY A 122 27.27 26.15 -8.80
CA GLY A 122 27.14 27.50 -8.23
C GLY A 122 28.14 27.80 -7.11
N GLN A 123 28.50 26.81 -6.29
CA GLN A 123 29.54 26.94 -5.27
C GLN A 123 30.94 26.92 -5.88
N ALA A 124 31.22 25.98 -6.78
CA ALA A 124 32.52 25.83 -7.45
C ALA A 124 32.85 27.01 -8.36
N GLY A 125 31.85 27.64 -9.00
CA GLY A 125 32.02 28.88 -9.78
C GLY A 125 32.26 30.14 -8.95
N GLY A 126 32.46 30.01 -7.63
CA GLY A 126 32.73 31.15 -6.74
C GLY A 126 31.50 31.99 -6.40
N GLY A 127 30.28 31.53 -6.71
CA GLY A 127 29.05 32.29 -6.45
C GLY A 127 28.79 32.58 -4.96
N GLN A 128 29.32 31.74 -4.06
CA GLN A 128 29.32 32.01 -2.61
C GLN A 128 30.25 33.18 -2.26
N LEU A 129 31.45 33.22 -2.84
CA LEU A 129 32.45 34.27 -2.60
C LEU A 129 32.02 35.61 -3.21
N ALA A 130 31.43 35.60 -4.40
CA ALA A 130 30.92 36.81 -5.04
C ALA A 130 29.82 37.47 -4.18
N ARG A 131 28.89 36.67 -3.63
CA ARG A 131 27.80 37.17 -2.78
C ARG A 131 28.30 37.73 -1.43
N THR A 132 29.32 37.11 -0.82
CA THR A 132 29.89 37.62 0.43
C THR A 132 30.69 38.90 0.21
N LEU A 133 31.45 39.00 -0.88
CA LEU A 133 32.20 40.21 -1.25
C LEU A 133 31.26 41.37 -1.62
N GLU A 134 30.19 41.09 -2.36
CA GLU A 134 29.18 42.08 -2.72
C GLU A 134 28.41 42.58 -1.49
N GLY A 135 28.07 41.68 -0.55
CA GLY A 135 27.47 42.05 0.73
C GLY A 135 28.39 42.93 1.59
N LEU A 136 29.69 42.63 1.63
CA LEU A 136 30.68 43.45 2.33
C LEU A 136 30.84 44.83 1.67
N LYS A 137 30.92 44.86 0.34
CA LYS A 137 30.99 46.11 -0.44
C LYS A 137 29.76 47.00 -0.17
N LYS A 138 28.56 46.41 -0.22
CA LYS A 138 27.31 47.12 0.05
C LYS A 138 27.24 47.64 1.50
N GLY A 139 27.70 46.86 2.47
CA GLY A 139 27.78 47.31 3.86
C GLY A 139 28.75 48.48 4.09
N LEU A 140 29.83 48.56 3.30
CA LEU A 140 30.75 49.70 3.31
C LEU A 140 30.15 50.93 2.65
N GLU A 141 29.46 50.77 1.52
CA GLU A 141 28.73 51.88 0.85
C GLU A 141 27.60 52.43 1.74
N ASP A 142 26.86 51.57 2.46
CA ASP A 142 25.82 52.00 3.39
C ASP A 142 26.41 52.76 4.62
N ALA A 143 27.60 52.38 5.07
CA ALA A 143 28.33 53.09 6.13
C ALA A 143 28.83 54.46 5.65
N GLU A 144 29.39 54.53 4.43
CA GLU A 144 29.93 55.77 3.84
C GLU A 144 28.83 56.81 3.53
N ASN A 145 27.65 56.34 3.10
CA ASN A 145 26.46 57.19 2.88
C ASN A 145 25.85 57.72 4.18
N SER A 146 26.04 57.02 5.30
CA SER A 146 25.58 57.50 6.63
C SER A 146 26.43 58.64 7.18
N ASP A 147 27.71 58.70 6.81
CA ASP A 147 28.64 59.77 7.21
C ASP A 147 28.51 61.04 6.34
N THR A 148 28.00 60.92 5.11
CA THR A 148 27.78 62.07 4.20
C THR A 148 26.43 62.76 4.39
N GLN A 149 25.52 62.17 5.19
CA GLN A 149 24.19 62.71 5.48
C GLN A 149 24.10 63.30 6.90
N ALA A 150 25.10 64.10 7.30
CA ALA A 150 24.95 65.03 8.41
C ALA A 150 24.35 66.35 7.86
N PRO A 151 23.11 66.73 8.23
CA PRO A 151 22.52 68.00 7.81
C PRO A 151 23.25 69.19 8.46
N PRO A 152 23.28 70.37 7.79
CA PRO A 152 23.95 71.57 8.29
C PRO A 152 23.34 72.12 9.58
#